data_AF-X2D6M9-F1
#
_entry.id   AF-X2D6M9-F1
#
_cell.length_a   1.000
_cell.length_b   1.000
_cell.length_c   1.000
_cell.angle_alpha   90.00
_cell.angle_beta   90.00
_cell.angle_gamma   90.00
#
_symmetry.space_group_name_H-M   'P 1'
#
loop_
_entity.id
_entity.type
_entity.pdbx_description
1 polymer ?
#
loop_
_entity_poly.entity_id
_entity_poly.type
_entity_poly.pdbx_seq_one_letter_code
_entity_poly.pdbx_strand_id
1 'polypeptide(L)'
;LAYIEEHGHGSWRALPARAGLQRCGRSCRLRWTNYLRPDIKRGKFSLQEEQTIIQLHALLGNRWSAIATHLPKEQTTRSRITGTLILKRRSDKMGIDPVTHKPKGDTLLSCDGQSKNA
;
A
#
# COMPACT_ATOMS: atom_id res chain seq x y z
N LEU A 1 -3.79 -6.11 -20.88
CA LEU A 1 -4.84 -7.02 -20.39
C LEU A 1 -5.06 -8.10 -21.42
N ALA A 2 -5.42 -7.73 -22.65
CA ALA A 2 -5.51 -8.59 -23.84
C ALA A 2 -4.51 -9.77 -23.87
N TYR A 3 -3.21 -9.49 -23.80
CA TYR A 3 -2.19 -10.55 -23.82
C TYR A 3 -2.34 -11.60 -22.69
N ILE A 4 -2.66 -11.18 -21.46
CA ILE A 4 -2.78 -12.06 -20.30
C ILE A 4 -4.12 -12.81 -20.31
N GLU A 5 -5.17 -12.21 -20.85
CA GLU A 5 -6.48 -12.85 -21.01
C GLU A 5 -6.42 -13.97 -22.06
N GLU A 6 -5.62 -13.78 -23.11
CA GLU A 6 -5.46 -14.74 -24.21
C GLU A 6 -4.41 -15.83 -23.92
N HIS A 7 -3.29 -15.48 -23.29
CA HIS A 7 -2.14 -16.39 -23.11
C HIS A 7 -1.86 -16.79 -21.66
N GLY A 8 -2.59 -16.22 -20.70
CA GLY A 8 -2.25 -16.30 -19.28
C GLY A 8 -1.02 -15.48 -18.91
N HIS A 9 -0.75 -15.35 -17.62
CA HIS A 9 0.38 -14.52 -17.14
C HIS A 9 1.74 -15.24 -17.18
N GLY A 10 1.76 -16.58 -17.24
CA GLY A 10 2.97 -17.41 -17.35
C GLY A 10 4.16 -16.89 -16.52
N SER A 11 5.30 -16.69 -17.21
CA SER A 11 6.50 -16.08 -16.62
C SER A 11 6.49 -14.55 -16.75
N TRP A 12 6.41 -13.87 -15.61
CA TRP A 12 6.48 -12.41 -15.54
C TRP A 12 7.77 -11.82 -16.13
N ARG A 13 8.88 -12.57 -16.17
CA ARG A 13 10.15 -12.07 -16.76
C ARG A 13 10.07 -11.95 -18.28
N ALA A 14 9.43 -12.91 -18.95
CA ALA A 14 9.31 -12.94 -20.40
C ALA A 14 8.06 -12.20 -20.90
N LEU A 15 7.05 -12.03 -20.04
CA LEU A 15 5.79 -11.39 -20.38
C LEU A 15 5.93 -10.01 -21.04
N PRO A 16 6.77 -9.07 -20.55
CA PRO A 16 6.86 -7.75 -21.17
C PRO A 16 7.34 -7.83 -22.63
N ALA A 17 8.36 -8.65 -22.91
CA ALA A 17 8.89 -8.83 -24.25
C ALA A 17 7.83 -9.45 -25.18
N ARG A 18 7.10 -10.48 -24.72
CA ARG A 18 6.06 -11.15 -25.51
C ARG A 18 4.81 -10.29 -25.73
N ALA A 19 4.50 -9.43 -24.78
CA ALA A 19 3.37 -8.50 -24.85
C ALA A 19 3.74 -7.16 -25.51
N GLY A 20 4.95 -6.99 -26.04
CA GLY A 20 5.42 -5.75 -26.66
C GLY A 20 5.54 -4.56 -25.69
N LEU A 21 5.65 -4.82 -24.39
CA LEU A 21 5.74 -3.80 -23.34
C LEU A 21 7.21 -3.45 -23.04
N GLN A 22 7.54 -2.16 -23.15
CA GLN A 22 8.81 -1.59 -22.69
C GLN A 22 8.83 -1.41 -21.17
N ARG A 23 8.61 -2.49 -20.41
CA ARG A 23 8.58 -2.52 -18.95
C ARG A 23 9.32 -3.75 -18.42
N CYS A 24 9.75 -3.72 -17.16
CA CYS A 24 10.36 -4.87 -16.53
C CYS A 24 9.29 -5.83 -15.97
N GLY A 25 9.60 -7.14 -15.96
CA GLY A 25 8.68 -8.17 -15.50
C GLY A 25 8.17 -7.98 -14.07
N ARG A 26 9.02 -7.42 -13.19
CA ARG A 26 8.66 -7.07 -11.81
C ARG A 26 7.53 -6.03 -11.77
N SER A 27 7.57 -5.02 -12.63
CA SER A 27 6.53 -3.99 -12.74
C SER A 27 5.23 -4.57 -13.27
N CYS A 28 5.31 -5.41 -14.31
CA CYS A 28 4.14 -6.10 -14.86
C CYS A 28 3.46 -7.01 -13.82
N ARG A 29 4.24 -7.78 -13.06
CA ARG A 29 3.72 -8.61 -11.96
C ARG A 29 3.01 -7.77 -10.92
N LEU A 30 3.66 -6.70 -10.45
CA LEU A 30 3.09 -5.83 -9.42
C LEU A 30 1.78 -5.21 -9.90
N ARG A 31 1.74 -4.72 -11.14
CA ARG A 31 0.54 -4.13 -11.73
C ARG A 31 -0.58 -5.15 -11.86
N TRP A 32 -0.26 -6.38 -12.23
CA TRP A 32 -1.24 -7.46 -12.27
C TRP A 32 -1.80 -7.80 -10.91
N THR A 33 -0.92 -8.11 -9.95
CA THR A 33 -1.33 -8.52 -8.60
C THR A 33 -2.06 -7.44 -7.83
N ASN A 34 -1.84 -6.16 -8.17
CA ASN A 34 -2.41 -5.02 -7.45
C ASN A 34 -3.64 -4.43 -8.11
N TYR A 35 -3.76 -4.50 -9.44
CA TYR A 35 -4.79 -3.75 -10.16
C TYR A 35 -5.54 -4.57 -11.21
N LEU A 36 -4.90 -5.54 -11.85
CA LEU A 36 -5.46 -6.18 -13.05
C LEU A 36 -6.05 -7.57 -12.81
N ARG A 37 -5.65 -8.27 -11.75
CA ARG A 37 -6.17 -9.60 -11.42
C ARG A 37 -7.69 -9.53 -11.18
N PRO A 38 -8.48 -10.44 -11.76
CA PRO A 38 -9.95 -10.40 -11.71
C PRO A 38 -10.51 -10.53 -10.28
N ASP A 39 -9.81 -11.27 -9.42
CA ASP A 39 -10.13 -11.46 -7.99
C ASP A 39 -9.97 -10.18 -7.13
N ILE A 40 -9.66 -9.04 -7.73
CA ILE A 40 -9.50 -7.76 -7.03
C ILE A 40 -10.80 -6.98 -7.16
N LYS A 41 -11.59 -6.95 -6.07
CA LYS A 41 -12.77 -6.08 -6.00
C LYS A 41 -12.35 -4.60 -6.08
N ARG A 42 -12.83 -3.93 -7.13
CA ARG A 42 -12.61 -2.50 -7.40
C ARG A 42 -13.76 -1.70 -6.78
N GLY A 43 -13.46 -0.80 -5.85
CA GLY A 43 -14.45 0.06 -5.19
C GLY A 43 -13.97 0.63 -3.87
N LYS A 44 -14.72 1.58 -3.30
CA LYS A 44 -14.50 2.11 -1.95
C LYS A 44 -14.81 1.02 -0.92
N PHE A 45 -14.02 0.93 0.14
CA PHE A 45 -14.35 0.03 1.24
C PHE A 45 -15.63 0.53 1.89
N SER A 46 -16.45 -0.40 2.36
CA SER A 46 -17.53 -0.06 3.27
C SER A 46 -16.92 0.45 4.58
N LEU A 47 -17.68 1.29 5.28
CA LEU A 47 -17.28 1.83 6.58
C LEU A 47 -16.85 0.74 7.58
N GLN A 48 -17.56 -0.40 7.55
CA GLN A 48 -17.28 -1.56 8.39
C GLN A 48 -15.94 -2.23 8.06
N GLU A 49 -15.61 -2.36 6.76
CA GLU A 49 -14.31 -2.88 6.35
C GLU A 49 -13.18 -1.91 6.71
N GLU A 50 -13.37 -0.60 6.56
CA GLU A 50 -12.38 0.40 6.97
C GLU A 50 -12.12 0.37 8.48
N GLN A 51 -13.17 0.29 9.29
CA GLN A 51 -13.06 0.15 10.75
C GLN A 51 -12.28 -1.12 11.13
N THR A 52 -12.59 -2.25 10.49
CA THR A 52 -11.89 -3.51 10.72
C THR A 52 -10.40 -3.40 10.40
N ILE A 53 -10.04 -2.78 9.27
CA ILE A 53 -8.63 -2.55 8.89
C ILE A 53 -7.93 -1.66 9.91
N ILE A 54 -8.57 -0.57 10.35
CA ILE A 54 -8.00 0.35 11.35
C ILE A 54 -7.79 -0.36 12.68
N GLN A 55 -8.75 -1.17 13.12
CA GLN A 55 -8.70 -1.86 14.40
C GLN A 55 -7.65 -2.98 14.39
N LEU A 56 -7.58 -3.76 13.30
CA LEU A 56 -6.53 -4.75 13.09
C LEU A 56 -5.15 -4.09 12.98
N HIS A 57 -5.03 -2.92 12.35
CA HIS A 57 -3.77 -2.17 12.31
C HIS A 57 -3.38 -1.62 13.69
N ALA A 58 -4.34 -1.16 14.50
CA ALA A 58 -4.07 -0.75 15.88
C ALA A 58 -3.57 -1.91 16.74
N LEU A 59 -4.09 -3.13 16.52
CA LEU A 59 -3.70 -4.33 17.27
C LEU A 59 -2.39 -4.97 16.77
N LEU A 60 -2.20 -5.07 15.45
CA LEU A 60 -1.11 -5.80 14.83
C LEU A 60 0.02 -4.90 14.31
N GLY A 61 -0.20 -3.59 14.23
CA GLY A 61 0.71 -2.64 13.61
C GLY A 61 0.82 -2.83 12.10
N ASN A 62 1.97 -2.48 11.52
CA ASN A 62 2.25 -2.53 10.07
C ASN A 62 2.41 -3.96 9.51
N ARG A 63 1.86 -4.98 10.19
CA ARG A 63 1.90 -6.40 9.80
C ARG A 63 0.77 -6.73 8.84
N TRP A 64 0.79 -6.11 7.66
CA TRP A 64 -0.25 -6.28 6.65
C TRP A 64 -0.53 -7.72 6.25
N SER A 65 0.48 -8.59 6.25
CA SER A 65 0.29 -10.01 5.95
C SER A 65 -0.65 -10.69 6.95
N ALA A 66 -0.53 -10.35 8.25
CA ALA A 66 -1.41 -10.87 9.31
C ALA A 66 -2.79 -10.21 9.30
N ILE A 67 -2.86 -8.89 9.03
CA ILE A 67 -4.15 -8.21 8.85
C ILE A 67 -4.92 -8.84 7.68
N ALA A 68 -4.20 -9.16 6.60
CA ALA A 68 -4.80 -9.70 5.39
C ALA A 68 -5.23 -11.17 5.49
N THR A 69 -4.77 -11.93 6.51
CA THR A 69 -5.32 -13.27 6.82
C THR A 69 -6.66 -13.21 7.53
N HIS A 70 -6.94 -12.11 8.24
CA HIS A 70 -8.25 -11.87 8.86
C HIS A 70 -9.29 -11.31 7.88
N LEU A 71 -8.86 -10.95 6.68
CA LEU A 71 -9.73 -10.47 5.61
C LEU A 71 -9.94 -11.60 4.60
N PRO A 72 -11.14 -11.70 3.98
CA PRO A 72 -11.39 -12.72 2.98
C PRO A 72 -10.41 -12.58 1.81
N LYS A 73 -10.07 -13.70 1.16
CA LYS A 73 -8.98 -13.81 0.15
C LYS A 73 -9.00 -12.75 -0.96
N GLU A 74 -10.19 -12.34 -1.40
CA GLU A 74 -10.40 -11.30 -2.42
C GLU A 74 -10.00 -9.88 -1.92
N GLN A 75 -9.91 -9.68 -0.61
CA GLN A 75 -9.62 -8.39 0.04
C GLN A 75 -8.17 -8.24 0.49
N THR A 76 -7.35 -9.30 0.44
CA THR A 76 -5.95 -9.31 0.90
C THR A 76 -5.07 -8.27 0.17
N THR A 77 -5.17 -8.15 -1.15
CA THR A 77 -4.43 -7.14 -1.92
C THR A 77 -4.99 -5.74 -1.64
N ARG A 78 -6.32 -5.64 -1.53
CA ARG A 78 -7.05 -4.39 -1.32
C ARG A 78 -6.69 -3.77 0.03
N SER A 79 -6.54 -4.59 1.08
CA SER A 79 -6.19 -4.13 2.42
C SER A 79 -4.79 -3.53 2.49
N ARG A 80 -3.82 -4.06 1.74
CA ARG A 80 -2.46 -3.51 1.66
C ARG A 80 -2.46 -2.11 1.01
N ILE A 81 -3.15 -1.96 -0.12
CA ILE A 81 -3.20 -0.69 -0.87
C ILE A 81 -3.98 0.35 -0.07
N THR A 82 -5.17 0.01 0.40
CA THR A 82 -6.01 0.95 1.15
C THR A 82 -5.50 1.21 2.54
N GLY A 83 -4.97 0.22 3.25
CA GLY A 83 -4.31 0.41 4.53
C GLY A 83 -3.22 1.47 4.45
N THR A 84 -2.36 1.37 3.42
CA THR A 84 -1.37 2.42 3.11
C THR A 84 -2.02 3.77 2.81
N LEU A 85 -3.14 3.80 2.06
CA LEU A 85 -3.87 5.02 1.70
C LEU A 85 -4.55 5.70 2.91
N ILE A 86 -5.20 4.92 3.79
CA ILE A 86 -5.89 5.38 5.01
C ILE A 86 -4.86 5.91 6.00
N LEU A 87 -3.76 5.18 6.21
CA LEU A 87 -2.67 5.65 7.05
C LEU A 87 -2.06 6.93 6.49
N LYS A 88 -1.78 6.99 5.19
CA LYS A 88 -1.26 8.22 4.56
C LYS A 88 -2.21 9.40 4.76
N ARG A 89 -3.51 9.22 4.49
CA ARG A 89 -4.54 10.26 4.70
C ARG A 89 -4.66 10.69 6.16
N ARG A 90 -4.56 9.75 7.12
CA ARG A 90 -4.60 10.07 8.56
C ARG A 90 -3.31 10.76 9.01
N SER A 91 -2.17 10.33 8.53
CA SER A 91 -0.88 10.98 8.80
C SER A 91 -0.83 12.40 8.28
N ASP A 92 -1.34 12.65 7.08
CA ASP A 92 -1.43 14.00 6.52
C ASP A 92 -2.42 14.87 7.30
N LYS A 93 -3.54 14.31 7.78
CA LYS A 93 -4.55 15.06 8.55
C LYS A 93 -4.17 15.32 10.01
N MET A 94 -3.42 14.42 10.64
CA MET A 94 -3.10 14.49 12.07
C MET A 94 -1.66 14.94 12.34
N GLY A 95 -0.81 15.04 11.30
CA GLY A 95 0.62 15.28 11.48
C GLY A 95 1.31 14.16 12.26
N ILE A 96 0.79 12.93 12.19
CA ILE A 96 1.28 11.77 12.97
C ILE A 96 2.00 10.82 12.01
N ASP A 97 3.15 10.28 12.41
CA ASP A 97 3.89 9.31 11.60
C ASP A 97 3.10 7.98 11.47
N PRO A 98 2.90 7.45 10.24
CA PRO A 98 2.03 6.31 9.97
C PRO A 98 2.56 4.97 10.49
N VAL A 99 3.84 4.91 10.87
CA VAL A 99 4.50 3.69 11.39
C VAL A 99 4.58 3.73 12.91
N THR A 100 4.82 4.91 13.49
CA THR A 100 5.08 5.05 14.93
C THR A 100 3.91 5.59 15.73
N HIS A 101 2.83 6.05 15.07
CA HIS A 101 1.67 6.67 15.73
C HIS A 101 2.03 7.83 16.67
N LYS A 102 3.20 8.46 16.48
CA LYS A 102 3.66 9.62 17.26
C LYS A 102 3.32 10.94 16.54
N PRO A 103 2.79 11.95 17.25
CA PRO A 103 2.62 13.29 16.71
C PRO A 103 3.98 13.89 16.36
N LYS A 104 4.10 14.56 15.19
CA LYS A 104 5.31 15.27 14.73
C LYS A 104 5.59 16.55 15.55
N GLY A 105 5.18 16.59 16.82
CA GLY A 105 5.00 17.82 17.59
C GLY A 105 5.90 18.03 18.80
N ASP A 106 6.95 17.22 19.04
CA ASP A 106 7.90 17.45 20.13
C ASP A 106 9.34 17.64 19.63
N THR A 107 9.53 18.65 18.78
CA THR A 107 10.86 19.27 18.65
C THR A 107 10.69 20.76 18.43
N LEU A 108 10.21 21.46 19.45
CA LEU A 108 10.57 22.86 19.65
C LEU A 108 11.10 23.02 21.07
N LEU A 109 12.32 23.58 21.13
CA LEU A 109 13.11 24.01 22.29
C LEU A 109 14.20 23.04 22.80
N SER A 110 15.35 23.07 22.12
CA SER A 110 16.56 23.51 22.82
C SER A 110 17.26 24.57 21.97
N CYS A 111 17.39 25.75 22.58
CA CYS A 111 18.27 26.83 22.18
C CYS A 111 19.73 26.35 22.15
N ASP A 112 20.46 26.70 21.09
CA ASP A 112 21.74 27.41 21.20
C ASP A 112 22.17 27.88 19.80
N GLY A 113 22.47 29.16 19.69
CA GLY A 113 22.98 29.75 18.46
C GLY A 113 24.49 29.53 18.33
N GLN A 114 24.98 29.39 17.09
CA GLN A 114 26.19 30.09 16.68
C GLN A 114 26.37 30.15 15.16
N SER A 115 26.72 31.35 14.69
CA SER A 115 27.18 31.73 13.36
C SER A 115 28.32 30.86 12.81
N LYS A 116 28.42 30.77 11.48
CA LYS A 116 29.50 31.40 10.67
C LYS A 116 29.43 31.01 9.18
N ASN A 117 29.38 32.06 8.35
CA ASN A 117 30.11 32.35 7.10
C ASN A 117 30.30 31.29 6.00
N ALA A 118 29.88 31.66 4.79
CA ALA A 118 30.78 31.95 3.67
C ALA A 118 30.18 33.09 2.81
#